data_AF-A0A962YAR2-F1
#
_entry.id   AF-A0A962YAR2-F1
#
_cell.length_a   1.000
_cell.length_b   1.000
_cell.length_c   1.000
_cell.angle_alpha   90.00
_cell.angle_beta   90.00
_cell.angle_gamma   90.00
#
_symmetry.space_group_name_H-M   'P 1'
#
loop_
_entity.id
_entity.type
_entity.pdbx_description
1 polymer ?
#
loop_
_entity_poly.entity_id
_entity_poly.type
_entity_poly.pdbx_seq_one_letter_code
_entity_poly.pdbx_strand_id
1 'polypeptide(L)'
;SDAGTPLLSDPGFPLLRALHAEGLRAVPIPGASSVTAALSVAGLATDRFAFEGFLPAKTGARQVRLQTLKHSPYTLVLLESSHRVQASLEDMSLILGEQRPAFLGRELTKQFEEIRQAPLQALAEWMRAHPERQRGEFVIVVAGAEPDPDPIDETARHVLRLLLAELPLKRAVALAAEISGAPKNALYTLALTWQNDQPPS
;
A
#
# COMPACT_ATOMS: atom_id res chain seq x y z
N SER A 1 -16.95 -20.77 -8.19
CA SER A 1 -15.52 -20.48 -8.13
C SER A 1 -14.85 -21.53 -8.96
N ASP A 2 -14.09 -21.11 -9.96
CA ASP A 2 -13.37 -22.03 -10.84
C ASP A 2 -12.01 -22.41 -10.24
N ALA A 3 -11.48 -21.62 -9.28
CA ALA A 3 -10.25 -21.90 -8.55
C ALA A 3 -10.19 -21.17 -7.18
N GLY A 4 -9.54 -21.80 -6.20
CA GLY A 4 -9.22 -21.19 -4.92
C GLY A 4 -10.37 -21.16 -3.91
N THR A 5 -10.45 -20.09 -3.13
CA THR A 5 -11.44 -19.91 -2.07
C THR A 5 -12.67 -19.17 -2.63
N PRO A 6 -13.87 -19.77 -2.65
CA PRO A 6 -15.07 -19.11 -3.15
C PRO A 6 -15.34 -17.77 -2.48
N LEU A 7 -16.04 -16.88 -3.19
CA LEU A 7 -16.41 -15.51 -2.77
C LEU A 7 -15.28 -14.48 -2.76
N LEU A 8 -14.01 -14.89 -2.85
CA LEU A 8 -12.90 -13.96 -2.98
C LEU A 8 -12.68 -13.61 -4.45
N SER A 9 -13.20 -12.46 -4.87
CA SER A 9 -13.27 -12.04 -6.28
C SER A 9 -14.04 -13.01 -7.19
N ASP A 10 -14.96 -13.77 -6.58
CA ASP A 10 -15.82 -14.76 -7.23
C ASP A 10 -17.31 -14.50 -6.91
N PRO A 11 -18.24 -14.92 -7.79
CA PRO A 11 -19.67 -14.85 -7.50
C PRO A 11 -20.05 -15.79 -6.35
N GLY A 12 -21.15 -15.46 -5.67
CA GLY A 12 -21.71 -16.27 -4.58
C GLY A 12 -22.22 -15.45 -3.41
N PHE A 13 -21.82 -14.18 -3.30
CA PHE A 13 -22.18 -13.33 -2.17
C PHE A 13 -23.70 -13.19 -1.99
N PRO A 14 -24.51 -12.97 -3.05
CA PRO A 14 -25.97 -12.92 -2.90
C PRO A 14 -26.56 -14.21 -2.34
N LEU A 15 -26.02 -15.38 -2.75
CA LEU A 15 -26.47 -16.68 -2.26
C LEU A 15 -26.13 -16.85 -0.78
N LEU A 16 -24.89 -16.59 -0.38
CA LEU A 16 -24.48 -16.71 1.02
C LEU A 16 -25.29 -15.77 1.92
N ARG A 17 -25.57 -14.55 1.45
CA ARG A 17 -26.42 -13.59 2.15
C ARG A 17 -27.86 -14.11 2.31
N ALA A 18 -28.43 -14.73 1.27
CA ALA A 18 -29.75 -15.33 1.33
C ALA A 18 -29.80 -16.52 2.31
N LEU A 19 -28.79 -17.38 2.32
CA LEU A 19 -28.68 -18.48 3.29
C LEU A 19 -28.68 -17.96 4.74
N HIS A 20 -27.89 -16.92 5.02
CA HIS A 20 -27.88 -16.30 6.35
C HIS A 20 -29.21 -15.66 6.73
N ALA A 21 -29.91 -15.04 5.78
CA ALA A 21 -31.22 -14.44 6.03
C ALA A 21 -32.28 -15.48 6.44
N GLU A 22 -32.18 -16.70 5.92
CA GLU A 22 -33.06 -17.84 6.25
C GLU A 22 -32.59 -18.62 7.49
N GLY A 23 -31.55 -18.14 8.20
CA GLY A 23 -30.99 -18.84 9.37
C GLY A 23 -30.29 -20.16 9.02
N LEU A 24 -29.94 -20.37 7.74
CA LEU A 24 -29.27 -21.58 7.28
C LEU A 24 -27.77 -21.52 7.59
N ARG A 25 -27.21 -22.66 8.00
CA ARG A 25 -25.80 -22.80 8.34
C ARG A 25 -24.94 -22.88 7.08
N ALA A 26 -23.98 -21.97 6.95
CA ALA A 26 -22.83 -22.11 6.05
C ALA A 26 -21.63 -22.69 6.81
N VAL A 27 -20.87 -23.60 6.18
CA VAL A 27 -19.67 -24.21 6.77
C VAL A 27 -18.47 -23.89 5.88
N PRO A 28 -17.53 -23.02 6.32
CA PRO A 28 -16.34 -22.72 5.55
C PRO A 28 -15.36 -23.90 5.62
N ILE A 29 -14.82 -24.28 4.46
CA ILE A 29 -13.75 -25.28 4.37
C ILE A 29 -12.45 -24.56 4.03
N PRO A 30 -11.41 -24.63 4.89
CA PRO A 30 -10.10 -24.07 4.59
C PRO A 30 -9.52 -24.70 3.31
N GLY A 31 -8.84 -23.89 2.50
CA GLY A 31 -8.33 -24.37 1.22
C GLY A 31 -7.33 -23.41 0.57
N ALA A 32 -7.01 -23.71 -0.69
CA ALA A 32 -6.06 -22.92 -1.46
C ALA A 32 -6.58 -21.49 -1.70
N SER A 33 -5.68 -20.51 -1.60
CA SER A 33 -5.93 -19.12 -1.96
C SER A 33 -4.65 -18.51 -2.52
N SER A 34 -4.75 -17.97 -3.74
CA SER A 34 -3.63 -17.32 -4.43
C SER A 34 -3.16 -16.06 -3.67
N VAL A 35 -4.08 -15.39 -2.97
CA VAL A 35 -3.81 -14.23 -2.12
C VAL A 35 -2.87 -14.59 -0.97
N THR A 36 -3.22 -15.62 -0.19
CA THR A 36 -2.40 -16.04 0.96
C THR A 36 -1.12 -16.73 0.51
N ALA A 37 -1.16 -17.47 -0.61
CA ALA A 37 0.04 -18.07 -1.20
C ALA A 37 1.05 -16.98 -1.59
N ALA A 38 0.62 -15.96 -2.33
CA ALA A 38 1.49 -14.84 -2.71
C ALA A 38 2.03 -14.09 -1.49
N LEU A 39 1.17 -13.71 -0.53
CA LEU A 39 1.58 -13.01 0.68
C LEU A 39 2.64 -13.79 1.49
N SER A 40 2.52 -15.13 1.55
CA SER A 40 3.45 -15.97 2.31
C SER A 40 4.89 -15.94 1.80
N VAL A 41 5.10 -15.58 0.53
CA VAL A 41 6.42 -15.53 -0.11
C VAL A 41 6.79 -14.14 -0.64
N ALA A 42 5.93 -13.13 -0.47
CA ALA A 42 6.11 -11.80 -1.06
C ALA A 42 7.27 -11.00 -0.43
N GLY A 43 7.69 -11.35 0.80
CA GLY A 43 8.71 -10.60 1.53
C GLY A 43 8.27 -9.18 1.90
N LEU A 44 6.96 -8.94 2.03
CA LEU A 44 6.33 -7.68 2.41
C LEU A 44 5.57 -7.83 3.74
N ALA A 45 5.21 -6.70 4.37
CA ALA A 45 4.47 -6.69 5.62
C ALA A 45 3.13 -7.42 5.46
N THR A 46 2.84 -8.37 6.37
CA THR A 46 1.65 -9.23 6.35
C THR A 46 0.79 -9.08 7.61
N ASP A 47 1.20 -8.23 8.56
CA ASP A 47 0.44 -7.92 9.78
C ASP A 47 -0.90 -7.23 9.45
N ARG A 48 -0.92 -6.39 8.41
CA ARG A 48 -2.12 -5.78 7.86
C ARG A 48 -2.00 -5.65 6.34
N PHE A 49 -3.03 -6.11 5.64
CA PHE A 49 -3.12 -5.98 4.18
C PHE A 49 -4.54 -5.66 3.75
N ALA A 50 -4.68 -5.04 2.59
CA ALA A 50 -5.94 -4.80 1.90
C ALA A 50 -5.99 -5.65 0.64
N PHE A 51 -7.04 -6.47 0.50
CA PHE A 51 -7.31 -7.19 -0.73
C PHE A 51 -8.21 -6.35 -1.64
N GLU A 52 -7.68 -5.96 -2.80
CA GLU A 52 -8.35 -5.10 -3.77
C GLU A 52 -9.03 -5.90 -4.91
N GLY A 53 -8.78 -7.21 -4.98
CA GLY A 53 -9.25 -8.04 -6.08
C GLY A 53 -8.73 -7.52 -7.42
N PHE A 54 -9.62 -7.41 -8.42
CA PHE A 54 -9.30 -6.84 -9.72
C PHE A 54 -9.59 -5.35 -9.76
N LEU A 55 -8.62 -4.56 -10.22
CA LEU A 55 -8.85 -3.13 -10.48
C LEU A 55 -9.83 -2.93 -11.66
N PRO A 56 -10.47 -1.76 -11.77
CA PRO A 56 -11.28 -1.43 -12.92
C PRO A 56 -10.53 -1.63 -14.25
N ALA A 57 -11.19 -2.22 -15.25
CA ALA A 57 -10.55 -2.55 -16.52
C ALA A 57 -10.15 -1.31 -17.34
N LYS A 58 -10.93 -0.23 -17.25
CA LYS A 58 -10.68 1.03 -17.96
C LYS A 58 -9.58 1.83 -17.26
N THR A 59 -8.56 2.28 -18.01
CA THR A 59 -7.40 3.02 -17.49
C THR A 59 -7.80 4.19 -16.58
N GLY A 60 -8.68 5.10 -17.01
CA GLY A 60 -9.08 6.23 -16.17
C GLY A 60 -9.70 5.82 -14.83
N ALA A 61 -10.57 4.79 -14.83
CA ALA A 61 -11.17 4.28 -13.59
C ALA A 61 -10.16 3.55 -12.71
N ARG A 62 -9.22 2.81 -13.31
CA ARG A 62 -8.11 2.16 -12.60
C ARG A 62 -7.23 3.18 -11.91
N GLN A 63 -6.83 4.23 -12.63
CA GLN A 63 -6.01 5.31 -12.11
C GLN A 63 -6.71 6.03 -10.97
N VAL A 64 -8.01 6.34 -11.10
CA VAL A 64 -8.80 6.92 -10.00
C VAL A 64 -8.78 6.03 -8.77
N ARG A 65 -8.96 4.71 -8.91
CA ARG A 65 -8.86 3.78 -7.77
C ARG A 65 -7.46 3.79 -7.17
N LEU A 66 -6.40 3.72 -7.98
CA LEU A 66 -5.02 3.75 -7.52
C LEU A 66 -4.69 5.03 -6.74
N GLN A 67 -5.22 6.19 -7.14
CA GLN A 67 -5.03 7.44 -6.39
C GLN A 67 -5.59 7.33 -4.96
N THR A 68 -6.72 6.65 -4.76
CA THR A 68 -7.27 6.42 -3.41
C THR A 68 -6.39 5.50 -2.55
N LEU A 69 -5.53 4.70 -3.18
CA LEU A 69 -4.65 3.73 -2.52
C LEU A 69 -3.22 4.25 -2.33
N LYS A 70 -2.86 5.36 -2.97
CA LYS A 70 -1.49 5.90 -3.01
C LYS A 70 -0.85 6.04 -1.64
N HIS A 71 -1.61 6.53 -0.67
CA HIS A 71 -1.17 6.78 0.71
C HIS A 71 -1.62 5.69 1.70
N SER A 72 -2.16 4.56 1.22
CA SER A 72 -2.53 3.44 2.09
C SER A 72 -1.29 2.91 2.80
N PRO A 73 -1.27 2.83 4.14
CA PRO A 73 -0.13 2.27 4.87
C PRO A 73 -0.10 0.73 4.81
N TYR A 74 -1.14 0.10 4.29
CA TYR A 74 -1.27 -1.36 4.25
C TYR A 74 -0.75 -1.94 2.95
N THR A 75 -0.15 -3.14 3.04
CA THR A 75 0.17 -3.96 1.88
C THR A 75 -1.09 -4.19 1.05
N LEU A 76 -1.01 -3.97 -0.27
CA LEU A 76 -2.13 -4.15 -1.19
C LEU A 76 -1.96 -5.48 -1.93
N VAL A 77 -3.01 -6.28 -2.02
CA VAL A 77 -3.01 -7.52 -2.82
C VAL A 77 -4.05 -7.40 -3.92
N LEU A 78 -3.59 -7.58 -5.16
CA LEU A 78 -4.40 -7.45 -6.36
C LEU A 78 -4.31 -8.73 -7.20
N LEU A 79 -5.41 -9.07 -7.84
CA LEU A 79 -5.47 -10.07 -8.91
C LEU A 79 -5.43 -9.35 -10.25
N GLU A 80 -4.75 -9.93 -11.23
CA GLU A 80 -4.73 -9.34 -12.57
C GLU A 80 -4.73 -10.38 -13.68
N SER A 81 -5.28 -10.00 -14.84
CA SER A 81 -5.36 -10.87 -16.01
C SER A 81 -4.24 -10.60 -17.01
N SER A 82 -3.94 -11.62 -17.80
CA SER A 82 -2.96 -11.61 -18.91
C SER A 82 -3.01 -10.35 -19.77
N HIS A 83 -4.19 -9.96 -20.23
CA HIS A 83 -4.36 -8.84 -21.16
C HIS A 83 -4.18 -7.46 -20.52
N ARG A 84 -4.11 -7.39 -19.19
CA ARG A 84 -4.12 -6.12 -18.45
C ARG A 84 -2.91 -5.93 -17.54
N VAL A 85 -2.16 -6.99 -17.24
CA VAL A 85 -1.06 -6.94 -16.27
C VAL A 85 -0.01 -5.89 -16.62
N GLN A 86 0.36 -5.76 -17.90
CA GLN A 86 1.33 -4.76 -18.35
C GLN A 86 0.84 -3.33 -18.05
N ALA A 87 -0.35 -2.98 -18.55
CA ALA A 87 -0.93 -1.65 -18.36
C ALA A 87 -1.21 -1.34 -16.88
N SER A 88 -1.55 -2.37 -16.09
CA SER A 88 -1.82 -2.22 -14.66
C SER A 88 -0.53 -1.94 -13.88
N LEU A 89 0.57 -2.64 -14.18
CA LEU A 89 1.88 -2.37 -13.59
C LEU A 89 2.39 -0.96 -13.95
N GLU A 90 2.16 -0.52 -15.18
CA GLU A 90 2.50 0.85 -15.61
C GLU A 90 1.71 1.91 -14.84
N ASP A 91 0.39 1.75 -14.71
CA ASP A 91 -0.44 2.66 -13.92
C ASP A 91 -0.09 2.63 -12.43
N MET A 92 0.19 1.46 -11.86
CA MET A 92 0.63 1.31 -10.48
C MET A 92 1.96 2.04 -10.26
N SER A 93 2.95 1.83 -11.13
CA SER A 93 4.26 2.50 -11.07
C SER A 93 4.10 4.02 -11.14
N LEU A 94 3.29 4.51 -12.08
CA LEU A 94 3.04 5.93 -12.26
C LEU A 94 2.38 6.59 -11.04
N ILE A 95 1.43 5.90 -10.39
CA ILE A 95 0.59 6.52 -9.35
C ILE A 95 1.08 6.24 -7.93
N LEU A 96 1.46 4.99 -7.64
CA LEU A 96 1.90 4.56 -6.31
C LEU A 96 3.38 4.86 -6.06
N GLY A 97 4.15 5.09 -7.14
CA GLY A 97 5.56 5.44 -7.13
C GLY A 97 6.43 4.33 -7.72
N GLU A 98 7.36 4.72 -8.59
CA GLU A 98 8.23 3.82 -9.35
C GLU A 98 9.04 2.87 -8.44
N GLN A 99 9.53 3.41 -7.32
CA GLN A 99 10.37 2.71 -6.36
C GLN A 99 9.57 1.93 -5.31
N ARG A 100 8.22 1.94 -5.37
CA ARG A 100 7.41 1.22 -4.39
C ARG A 100 7.72 -0.28 -4.47
N PRO A 101 8.16 -0.92 -3.36
CA PRO A 101 8.44 -2.35 -3.36
C PRO A 101 7.19 -3.16 -3.71
N ALA A 102 7.35 -4.16 -4.57
CA ALA A 102 6.27 -5.03 -4.98
C ALA A 102 6.75 -6.46 -5.23
N PHE A 103 5.79 -7.37 -5.28
CA PHE A 103 5.94 -8.77 -5.63
C PHE A 103 4.91 -9.12 -6.70
N LEU A 104 5.33 -9.90 -7.69
CA LEU A 104 4.47 -10.46 -8.72
C LEU A 104 4.62 -11.98 -8.72
N GLY A 105 3.51 -12.67 -8.53
CA GLY A 105 3.38 -14.11 -8.74
C GLY A 105 2.59 -14.37 -10.01
N ARG A 106 3.18 -15.08 -10.96
CA ARG A 106 2.55 -15.55 -12.20
C ARG A 106 2.35 -17.06 -12.12
N GLU A 107 1.16 -17.52 -12.48
CA GLU A 107 0.85 -18.96 -12.57
C GLU A 107 1.21 -19.74 -11.29
N LEU A 108 0.91 -19.15 -10.12
CA LEU A 108 1.25 -19.74 -8.82
C LEU A 108 0.79 -21.21 -8.73
N THR A 109 1.68 -22.05 -8.23
CA THR A 109 1.60 -23.52 -8.07
C THR A 109 1.59 -24.35 -9.36
N LYS A 110 1.68 -23.72 -10.54
CA LYS A 110 1.64 -24.40 -11.85
C LYS A 110 3.04 -24.63 -12.42
N GLN A 111 3.14 -25.38 -13.52
CA GLN A 111 4.41 -25.72 -14.17
C GLN A 111 5.25 -24.50 -14.58
N PHE A 112 4.60 -23.41 -14.96
CA PHE A 112 5.24 -22.16 -15.40
C PHE A 112 5.18 -21.06 -14.34
N GLU A 113 5.20 -21.45 -13.05
CA GLU A 113 5.25 -20.50 -11.95
C GLU A 113 6.49 -19.58 -12.09
N GLU A 114 6.25 -18.28 -12.00
CA GLU A 114 7.29 -17.28 -11.90
C GLU A 114 6.95 -16.29 -10.79
N ILE A 115 7.87 -16.13 -9.85
CA ILE A 115 7.76 -15.15 -8.78
C ILE A 115 8.87 -14.12 -8.88
N ARG A 116 8.54 -12.85 -8.65
CA ARG A 116 9.52 -11.77 -8.72
C ARG A 116 9.21 -10.67 -7.73
N GLN A 117 10.18 -10.36 -6.88
CA GLN A 117 10.16 -9.17 -6.04
C GLN A 117 11.04 -8.10 -6.66
N ALA A 118 10.47 -6.91 -6.91
CA ALA A 118 11.19 -5.75 -7.42
C ALA A 118 10.32 -4.48 -7.23
N PRO A 119 10.88 -3.28 -7.37
CA PRO A 119 10.08 -2.07 -7.46
C PRO A 119 9.08 -2.12 -8.63
N LEU A 120 7.95 -1.40 -8.51
CA LEU A 120 6.87 -1.40 -9.52
C LEU A 120 7.37 -1.09 -10.93
N GLN A 121 8.26 -0.12 -11.09
CA GLN A 121 8.84 0.23 -12.41
C GLN A 121 9.62 -0.95 -13.00
N ALA A 122 10.46 -1.59 -12.20
CA ALA A 122 11.26 -2.73 -12.63
C ALA A 122 10.39 -3.95 -12.99
N LEU A 123 9.26 -4.15 -12.30
CA LEU A 123 8.27 -5.17 -12.68
C LEU A 123 7.59 -4.83 -14.01
N ALA A 124 7.20 -3.57 -14.23
CA ALA A 124 6.60 -3.12 -15.49
C ALA A 124 7.55 -3.29 -16.68
N GLU A 125 8.84 -2.98 -16.49
CA GLU A 125 9.90 -3.18 -17.50
C GLU A 125 10.16 -4.67 -17.76
N TRP A 126 10.26 -5.47 -16.69
CA TRP A 126 10.44 -6.92 -16.79
C TRP A 126 9.29 -7.59 -17.55
N MET A 127 8.05 -7.14 -17.32
CA MET A 127 6.88 -7.63 -18.03
C MET A 127 6.87 -7.20 -19.50
N ARG A 128 7.32 -5.97 -19.79
CA ARG A 128 7.38 -5.42 -21.16
C ARG A 128 8.42 -6.13 -22.03
N ALA A 129 9.56 -6.48 -21.44
CA ALA A 129 10.69 -7.05 -22.16
C ALA A 129 10.38 -8.40 -22.83
N HIS A 130 9.35 -9.11 -22.36
CA HIS A 130 9.05 -10.49 -22.77
C HIS A 130 7.54 -10.73 -22.84
N PRO A 131 6.89 -10.58 -24.02
CA PRO A 131 5.44 -10.70 -24.17
C PRO A 131 4.85 -12.04 -23.70
N GLU A 132 5.62 -13.13 -23.72
CA GLU A 132 5.23 -14.44 -23.20
C GLU A 132 4.95 -14.44 -21.69
N ARG A 133 5.52 -13.48 -20.96
CA ARG A 133 5.28 -13.28 -19.51
C ARG A 133 3.90 -12.75 -19.21
N GLN A 134 3.21 -12.16 -20.20
CA GLN A 134 1.85 -11.64 -20.05
C GLN A 134 0.79 -12.74 -20.18
N ARG A 135 1.17 -14.03 -20.26
CA ARG A 135 0.22 -15.15 -20.25
C ARG A 135 0.02 -15.69 -18.83
N GLY A 136 -1.20 -16.15 -18.57
CA GLY A 136 -1.59 -16.77 -17.30
C GLY A 136 -2.34 -15.82 -16.37
N GLU A 137 -2.33 -16.20 -15.10
CA GLU A 137 -2.97 -15.49 -13.98
C GLU A 137 -1.90 -14.86 -13.08
N PHE A 138 -2.22 -13.69 -12.52
CA PHE A 138 -1.27 -12.90 -11.74
C PHE A 138 -1.84 -12.53 -10.38
N VAL A 139 -0.97 -12.58 -9.37
CA VAL A 139 -1.16 -11.92 -8.08
C VAL A 139 -0.07 -10.89 -7.93
N ILE A 140 -0.45 -9.63 -7.69
CA ILE A 140 0.47 -8.52 -7.45
C ILE A 140 0.30 -8.11 -5.99
N VAL A 141 1.41 -8.07 -5.25
CA VAL A 141 1.44 -7.58 -3.87
C VAL A 141 2.29 -6.32 -3.85
N VAL A 142 1.73 -5.21 -3.40
CA VAL A 142 2.40 -3.90 -3.38
C VAL A 142 2.55 -3.46 -1.93
N ALA A 143 3.75 -3.00 -1.56
CA ALA A 143 3.99 -2.48 -0.21
C ALA A 143 3.06 -1.29 0.10
N GLY A 144 2.70 -1.18 1.38
CA GLY A 144 2.09 0.04 1.90
C GLY A 144 2.96 1.27 1.63
N ALA A 145 2.34 2.44 1.69
CA ALA A 145 3.06 3.70 1.59
C ALA A 145 3.95 3.84 2.81
N GLU A 146 5.23 4.15 2.57
CA GLU A 146 6.06 4.66 3.65
C GLU A 146 5.38 5.92 4.20
N PRO A 147 5.34 6.09 5.53
CA PRO A 147 4.93 7.35 6.11
C PRO A 147 5.76 8.45 5.46
N ASP A 148 5.15 9.59 5.14
CA ASP A 148 5.94 10.75 4.75
C ASP A 148 7.02 10.95 5.83
N PRO A 149 8.29 11.16 5.44
CA PRO A 149 9.34 11.42 6.39
C PRO A 149 8.86 12.55 7.29
N ASP A 150 8.88 12.32 8.61
CA ASP A 150 8.50 13.34 9.56
C ASP A 150 9.32 14.60 9.26
N PRO A 151 8.68 15.72 8.86
CA PRO A 151 9.40 16.91 8.42
C PRO A 151 10.21 17.55 9.55
N ILE A 152 10.00 17.09 10.79
CA ILE A 152 10.72 17.48 11.98
C ILE A 152 11.34 16.21 12.56
N ASP A 153 12.64 16.00 12.33
CA ASP A 153 13.34 14.89 12.95
C ASP A 153 13.59 15.14 14.46
N GLU A 154 14.11 14.14 15.17
CA GLU A 154 14.40 14.28 16.61
C GLU A 154 15.43 15.39 16.91
N THR A 155 16.37 15.64 16.00
CA THR A 155 17.34 16.73 16.13
C THR A 155 16.63 18.09 16.13
N ALA A 156 15.74 18.30 15.17
CA ALA A 156 14.92 19.51 15.05
C ALA A 156 14.01 19.70 16.27
N ARG A 157 13.41 18.63 16.79
CA ARG A 157 12.63 18.66 18.04
C ARG A 157 13.48 19.05 19.24
N HIS A 158 14.66 18.46 19.36
CA HIS A 158 15.56 18.72 20.47
C HIS A 158 16.03 20.19 20.47
N VAL A 159 16.47 20.69 19.31
CA VAL A 159 16.88 22.09 19.15
C VAL A 159 15.72 23.04 19.47
N LEU A 160 14.52 22.77 18.95
CA LEU A 160 13.35 23.60 19.22
C LEU A 160 13.00 23.64 20.72
N ARG A 161 13.05 22.50 21.43
CA ARG A 161 12.81 22.46 22.89
C ARG A 161 13.78 23.34 23.66
N LEU A 162 15.08 23.23 23.37
CA LEU A 162 16.11 24.01 24.05
C LEU A 162 15.92 25.52 23.80
N LEU A 163 15.60 25.90 22.57
CA LEU A 163 15.41 27.31 22.22
C LEU A 163 14.13 27.89 22.81
N LEU A 164 13.05 27.10 22.95
CA LEU A 164 11.80 27.57 23.57
C LEU A 164 11.94 27.84 25.07
N ALA A 165 12.90 27.20 25.75
CA ALA A 165 13.19 27.47 27.15
C ALA A 165 13.81 28.86 27.36
N GLU A 166 14.55 29.37 26.36
CA GLU A 166 15.37 30.58 26.48
C GLU A 166 14.85 31.76 25.64
N LEU A 167 14.03 31.50 24.62
CA LEU A 167 13.65 32.50 23.62
C LEU A 167 12.14 32.54 23.34
N PRO A 168 11.60 33.70 22.96
CA PRO A 168 10.22 33.79 22.49
C PRO A 168 9.95 32.87 21.29
N LEU A 169 8.76 32.26 21.26
CA LEU A 169 8.27 31.31 20.25
C LEU A 169 8.77 31.60 18.82
N LYS A 170 8.53 32.82 18.34
CA LYS A 170 8.88 33.24 16.98
C LYS A 170 10.38 33.18 16.68
N ARG A 171 11.22 33.48 17.68
CA ARG A 171 12.69 33.44 17.56
C ARG A 171 13.23 32.02 17.68
N ALA A 172 12.69 31.24 18.62
CA ALA A 172 13.03 29.83 18.78
C ALA A 172 12.75 29.02 17.51
N VAL A 173 11.57 29.19 16.92
CA VAL A 173 11.17 28.51 15.67
C VAL A 173 12.05 28.92 14.49
N ALA A 174 12.42 30.21 14.39
CA ALA A 174 13.27 30.68 13.30
C ALA A 174 14.69 30.06 13.37
N LEU A 175 15.28 30.04 14.55
CA LEU A 175 16.61 29.46 14.77
C LEU A 175 16.59 27.93 14.65
N ALA A 176 15.55 27.27 15.16
CA ALA A 176 15.40 25.82 14.98
C ALA A 176 15.31 25.42 13.51
N ALA A 177 14.57 26.18 12.69
CA ALA A 177 14.48 25.94 11.25
C ALA A 177 15.83 26.14 10.55
N GLU A 178 16.59 27.16 10.95
CA GLU A 178 17.92 27.45 10.39
C GLU A 178 18.95 26.37 10.76
N ILE A 179 18.93 25.88 12.00
CA ILE A 179 19.89 24.88 12.50
C ILE A 179 19.57 23.49 11.96
N SER A 180 18.29 23.09 11.92
CA SER A 180 17.88 21.73 11.55
C SER A 180 17.51 21.55 10.09
N GLY A 181 17.26 22.65 9.35
CA GLY A 181 16.71 22.59 8.00
C GLY A 181 15.23 22.20 7.92
N ALA A 182 14.57 21.94 9.07
CA ALA A 182 13.16 21.56 9.10
C ALA A 182 12.24 22.73 8.71
N PRO A 183 11.06 22.46 8.11
CA PRO A 183 10.15 23.52 7.66
C PRO A 183 9.67 24.38 8.83
N LYS A 184 9.91 25.70 8.73
CA LYS A 184 9.55 26.67 9.76
C LYS A 184 8.08 26.61 10.19
N ASN A 185 7.17 26.39 9.25
CA ASN A 185 5.73 26.27 9.54
C ASN A 185 5.40 25.03 10.36
N ALA A 186 6.07 23.89 10.08
CA ALA A 186 5.89 22.66 10.84
C ALA A 186 6.40 22.83 12.28
N LEU A 187 7.60 23.40 12.44
CA LEU A 187 8.18 23.72 13.74
C LEU A 187 7.31 24.69 14.55
N TYR A 188 6.70 25.69 13.90
CA TYR A 188 5.80 26.64 14.56
C TYR A 188 4.56 25.94 15.13
N THR A 189 3.90 25.09 14.33
CA THR A 189 2.74 24.32 14.77
C THR A 189 3.10 23.39 15.93
N LEU A 190 4.24 22.69 15.85
CA LEU A 190 4.72 21.83 16.93
C LEU A 190 5.01 22.60 18.23
N ALA A 191 5.59 23.78 18.13
CA ALA A 191 5.85 24.60 19.31
C ALA A 191 4.55 25.07 20.00
N LEU A 192 3.51 25.38 19.22
CA LEU A 192 2.19 25.74 19.76
C LEU A 192 1.51 24.57 20.47
N THR A 193 1.61 23.34 19.95
CA THR A 193 1.04 22.17 20.62
C THR A 193 1.72 21.93 21.96
N TRP A 194 3.05 22.04 22.04
CA TRP A 194 3.78 21.92 23.31
C TRP A 194 3.44 23.00 24.34
N GLN A 195 3.14 24.23 23.92
CA GLN A 195 2.72 25.30 24.83
C GLN A 195 1.31 25.09 25.38
N ASN A 196 0.42 24.49 24.58
CA ASN A 196 -0.96 24.19 24.97
C ASN A 196 -1.07 22.94 25.87
N ASP A 197 -0.10 22.03 25.81
CA ASP A 197 -0.03 20.82 26.63
C ASP A 197 0.65 21.04 28.00
N GLN A 198 1.08 22.27 28.32
CA GLN A 198 1.55 22.58 29.68
C GLN A 198 0.33 22.85 30.60
N PRO A 199 0.19 22.13 31.74
CA PRO A 199 -0.84 22.45 32.71
C PRO A 199 -0.63 23.88 33.23
N PRO A 200 -1.71 24.65 33.49
CA PRO A 200 -1.58 26.00 34.00
C PRO A 200 -0.85 25.98 35.35
N SER A 201 0.22 26.77 35.42
CA SER A 201 1.04 27.04 36.61
C SER A 201 0.22 27.63 37.76
#